data_AF-A0A380EG85-F1
#
_entry.id   AF-A0A380EG85-F1
#
_cell.length_a   1.000
_cell.length_b   1.000
_cell.length_c   1.000
_cell.angle_alpha   90.00
_cell.angle_beta   90.00
_cell.angle_gamma   90.00
#
_symmetry.space_group_name_H-M   'P 1'
#
loop_
_entity.id
_entity.type
_entity.pdbx_description
1 polymer ?
#
loop_
_entity_poly.entity_id
_entity_poly.type
_entity_poly.pdbx_seq_one_letter_code
_entity_poly.pdbx_strand_id
1 'polypeptide(L)'
;MILTTFNQSKHQIRMLSIPRDTISYIPKVGYYDKITHAHAYGGPIAAMDSVEATMNVPVDYYVRVNMKAFVEAVNELGGIYYDVPYDLNEPNTDDTGKIKIKKGYQKLNGDEALAVARTRHHDSDLKRGQRQMELIKILFQKAQEVDSIDKLDNVIQIVGKNAKHNLTNSEIKALAKMYLTNDVEIKTAQLKGKDDMLNGIYYYHPSVESIQKYANLLRKDLELSPINDKNDFLDQRVINHYGSLIPLTPLDNSLLRKEQNDTTDKDKTSNENSDSTNNSDSSNQQQPATDQNSNQNQGGTQQAPQASNNQNGVVN
;
A
#
# COMPACT_ATOMS: atom_id res chain seq x y z
N MET A 1 3.69 3.28 -6.35
CA MET A 1 2.41 3.05 -5.63
C MET A 1 1.36 3.94 -6.29
N ILE A 2 0.09 3.54 -6.30
CA ILE A 2 -0.99 4.33 -6.90
C ILE A 2 -2.11 4.42 -5.85
N LEU A 3 -2.48 5.65 -5.48
CA LEU A 3 -3.64 5.95 -4.64
C LEU A 3 -4.81 6.34 -5.57
N THR A 4 -5.95 5.67 -5.41
CA THR A 4 -7.09 5.83 -6.32
C THR A 4 -8.35 6.21 -5.55
N THR A 5 -9.13 7.16 -6.08
CA THR A 5 -10.49 7.47 -5.61
C THR A 5 -11.49 7.21 -6.71
N PHE A 6 -12.68 6.76 -6.31
CA PHE A 6 -13.81 6.43 -7.16
C PHE A 6 -14.96 7.36 -6.81
N ASN A 7 -15.28 8.33 -7.67
CA ASN A 7 -16.39 9.24 -7.48
C ASN A 7 -17.59 8.77 -8.29
N GLN A 8 -18.59 8.21 -7.60
CA GLN A 8 -19.77 7.63 -8.20
C GLN A 8 -20.65 8.69 -8.90
N SER A 9 -20.88 9.84 -8.26
CA SER A 9 -21.79 10.87 -8.77
C SER A 9 -21.31 11.51 -10.07
N LYS A 10 -19.99 11.52 -10.32
CA LYS A 10 -19.37 12.08 -11.53
C LYS A 10 -18.88 11.01 -12.51
N HIS A 11 -19.08 9.72 -12.23
CA HIS A 11 -18.52 8.63 -13.01
C HIS A 11 -17.01 8.83 -13.27
N GLN A 12 -16.26 9.14 -12.22
CA GLN A 12 -14.86 9.56 -12.35
C GLN A 12 -13.95 8.70 -11.47
N ILE A 13 -12.83 8.27 -12.04
CA ILE A 13 -11.73 7.62 -11.32
C ILE A 13 -10.54 8.58 -11.31
N ARG A 14 -9.97 8.84 -10.14
CA ARG A 14 -8.70 9.59 -10.05
C ARG A 14 -7.60 8.71 -9.50
N MET A 15 -6.50 8.60 -10.24
CA MET A 15 -5.28 7.92 -9.84
C MET A 15 -4.16 8.92 -9.56
N LEU A 16 -3.50 8.77 -8.42
CA LEU A 16 -2.30 9.50 -8.04
C LEU A 16 -1.13 8.52 -7.91
N SER A 17 -0.11 8.68 -8.76
CA SER A 17 1.15 7.95 -8.59
C SER A 17 1.98 8.59 -7.47
N ILE A 18 2.35 7.75 -6.50
CA ILE A 18 3.29 8.06 -5.41
C ILE A 18 4.61 7.31 -5.70
N PRO A 19 5.72 8.04 -5.90
CA PRO A 19 7.03 7.43 -6.17
C PRO A 19 7.46 6.51 -5.04
N ARG A 20 8.14 5.41 -5.37
CA ARG A 20 8.47 4.37 -4.37
C ARG A 20 9.44 4.86 -3.28
N ASP A 21 10.31 5.80 -3.67
CA ASP A 21 11.38 6.34 -2.83
C ASP A 21 10.91 7.58 -2.05
N THR A 22 9.60 7.90 -2.08
CA THR A 22 9.01 9.01 -1.31
C THR A 22 9.32 8.83 0.17
N ILE A 23 9.98 9.81 0.79
CA ILE A 23 10.15 9.83 2.25
C ILE A 23 8.76 10.02 2.90
N SER A 24 8.37 9.09 3.76
CA SER A 24 7.05 8.99 4.36
C SER A 24 7.19 8.50 5.79
N TYR A 25 6.36 9.03 6.69
CA TYR A 25 6.19 8.42 8.00
C TYR A 25 5.59 7.02 7.83
N ILE A 26 6.16 6.03 8.53
CA ILE A 26 5.67 4.65 8.53
C ILE A 26 5.22 4.35 9.97
N PRO A 27 3.90 4.44 10.27
CA PRO A 27 3.38 4.24 11.63
C PRO A 27 3.87 2.95 12.26
N LYS A 28 3.90 1.85 11.49
CA LYS A 28 4.34 0.51 11.94
C LYS A 28 5.70 0.48 12.62
N VAL A 29 6.61 1.40 12.27
CA VAL A 29 7.97 1.48 12.83
C VAL A 29 8.25 2.80 13.55
N GLY A 30 7.33 3.77 13.51
CA GLY A 30 7.42 5.02 14.25
C GLY A 30 8.45 6.04 13.73
N TYR A 31 8.92 5.88 12.49
CA TYR A 31 9.88 6.79 11.87
C TYR A 31 9.64 6.98 10.37
N TYR A 32 10.31 7.98 9.79
CA TYR A 32 10.31 8.22 8.34
C TYR A 32 11.25 7.25 7.61
N ASP A 33 10.80 6.71 6.50
CA ASP A 33 11.65 6.00 5.54
C ASP A 33 10.98 6.04 4.15
N LYS A 34 11.53 5.31 3.17
CA LYS A 34 10.93 5.17 1.85
C LYS A 34 9.57 4.50 1.97
N ILE A 35 8.53 5.08 1.38
CA ILE A 35 7.17 4.56 1.45
C ILE A 35 7.06 3.11 0.94
N THR A 36 7.95 2.69 0.03
CA THR A 36 8.02 1.30 -0.42
C THR A 36 8.42 0.30 0.66
N HIS A 37 9.12 0.73 1.72
CA HIS A 37 9.51 -0.12 2.84
C HIS A 37 8.35 -0.39 3.80
N ALA A 38 7.29 0.42 3.80
CA ALA A 38 6.10 0.18 4.61
C ALA A 38 5.51 -1.22 4.36
N HIS A 39 5.45 -1.64 3.09
CA HIS A 39 5.01 -2.99 2.73
C HIS A 39 5.96 -4.08 3.25
N ALA A 40 7.27 -3.82 3.33
CA ALA A 40 8.22 -4.78 3.89
C ALA A 40 8.07 -4.91 5.41
N TYR A 41 7.74 -3.82 6.11
CA TYR A 41 7.57 -3.81 7.57
C TYR A 41 6.25 -4.41 8.06
N GLY A 42 5.15 -4.20 7.34
CA GLY A 42 3.82 -4.62 7.82
C GLY A 42 2.85 -4.99 6.71
N GLY A 43 3.34 -5.30 5.51
CA GLY A 43 2.50 -5.71 4.39
C GLY A 43 1.59 -4.58 3.88
N PRO A 44 0.47 -4.92 3.21
CA PRO A 44 -0.39 -3.92 2.59
C PRO A 44 -1.00 -2.93 3.58
N ILE A 45 -1.31 -3.36 4.81
CA ILE A 45 -1.90 -2.50 5.84
C ILE A 45 -0.93 -1.37 6.24
N ALA A 46 0.32 -1.70 6.57
CA ALA A 46 1.30 -0.66 6.88
C ALA A 46 1.57 0.30 5.71
N ALA A 47 1.45 -0.18 4.46
CA ALA A 47 1.54 0.67 3.29
C ALA A 47 0.33 1.62 3.16
N MET A 48 -0.88 1.15 3.45
CA MET A 48 -2.09 1.99 3.54
C MET A 48 -1.91 3.06 4.61
N ASP A 49 -1.53 2.68 5.83
CA ASP A 49 -1.38 3.62 6.94
C ASP A 49 -0.31 4.69 6.64
N SER A 50 0.77 4.32 5.93
CA SER A 50 1.80 5.27 5.50
C SER A 50 1.29 6.26 4.45
N VAL A 51 0.42 5.81 3.53
CA VAL A 51 -0.26 6.69 2.56
C VAL A 51 -1.26 7.60 3.26
N GLU A 52 -2.07 7.07 4.19
CA GLU A 52 -3.01 7.85 4.99
C GLU A 52 -2.27 8.94 5.78
N ALA A 53 -1.18 8.58 6.44
CA ALA A 53 -0.36 9.52 7.21
C ALA A 53 0.25 10.64 6.35
N THR A 54 0.72 10.29 5.14
CA THR A 54 1.33 11.24 4.19
C THR A 54 0.29 12.15 3.55
N MET A 55 -0.80 11.57 3.04
CA MET A 55 -1.77 12.26 2.19
C MET A 55 -2.91 12.90 2.99
N ASN A 56 -3.15 12.49 4.24
CA ASN A 56 -4.30 12.89 5.04
C ASN A 56 -5.64 12.68 4.29
N VAL A 57 -5.74 11.53 3.64
CA VAL A 57 -6.91 11.01 2.93
C VAL A 57 -7.14 9.58 3.40
N PRO A 58 -8.37 9.19 3.76
CA PRO A 58 -8.66 7.81 4.16
C PRO A 58 -8.41 6.84 2.99
N VAL A 59 -7.95 5.64 3.32
CA VAL A 59 -7.72 4.55 2.36
C VAL A 59 -8.50 3.33 2.83
N ASP A 60 -9.65 3.09 2.21
CA ASP A 60 -10.59 2.04 2.63
C ASP A 60 -10.13 0.63 2.21
N TYR A 61 -9.51 0.53 1.03
CA TYR A 61 -9.15 -0.75 0.42
C TYR A 61 -7.74 -0.75 -0.16
N TYR A 62 -7.15 -1.94 -0.24
CA TYR A 62 -5.94 -2.19 -1.00
C TYR A 62 -6.15 -3.25 -2.07
N VAL A 63 -5.37 -3.13 -3.14
CA VAL A 63 -5.16 -4.18 -4.14
C VAL A 63 -3.66 -4.33 -4.35
N ARG A 64 -3.16 -5.55 -4.13
CA ARG A 64 -1.76 -5.92 -4.32
C ARG A 64 -1.66 -6.89 -5.49
N VAL A 65 -1.09 -6.40 -6.59
CA VAL A 65 -0.91 -7.13 -7.85
C VAL A 65 0.54 -7.55 -7.99
N ASN A 66 0.81 -8.83 -8.28
CA ASN A 66 2.15 -9.31 -8.64
C ASN A 66 2.33 -9.31 -10.17
N MET A 67 3.55 -9.56 -10.64
CA MET A 67 3.84 -9.52 -12.09
C MET A 67 3.02 -10.54 -12.88
N LYS A 68 2.89 -11.77 -12.35
CA LYS A 68 2.09 -12.83 -12.96
C LYS A 68 0.62 -12.44 -13.12
N ALA A 69 0.02 -11.84 -12.10
CA ALA A 69 -1.35 -11.35 -12.12
C ALA A 69 -1.59 -10.32 -13.23
N PHE A 70 -0.63 -9.40 -13.40
CA PHE A 70 -0.70 -8.40 -14.44
C PHE A 70 -0.63 -9.03 -15.85
N VAL A 71 0.30 -9.96 -16.06
CA VAL A 71 0.47 -10.68 -17.33
C VAL A 71 -0.79 -11.47 -17.69
N GLU A 72 -1.34 -12.22 -16.74
CA GLU A 72 -2.57 -13.00 -16.93
C GLU A 72 -3.77 -12.09 -17.26
N ALA A 73 -3.93 -10.96 -16.55
CA ALA A 73 -5.01 -10.01 -16.84
C ALA A 73 -4.92 -9.43 -18.26
N VAL A 74 -3.72 -9.07 -18.73
CA VAL A 74 -3.51 -8.58 -20.10
C VAL A 74 -3.84 -9.68 -21.12
N ASN A 75 -3.37 -10.91 -20.88
CA ASN A 75 -3.58 -12.04 -21.80
C ASN A 75 -5.07 -12.41 -21.90
N GLU A 76 -5.81 -12.41 -20.79
CA GLU A 76 -7.24 -12.73 -20.81
C GLU A 76 -8.06 -11.70 -21.58
N LEU A 77 -7.66 -10.43 -21.52
CA LEU A 77 -8.25 -9.36 -22.33
C LEU A 77 -7.82 -9.41 -23.80
N GLY A 78 -7.04 -10.44 -24.18
CA GLY A 78 -6.58 -10.67 -25.55
C GLY A 78 -5.43 -9.76 -25.95
N GLY A 79 -4.69 -9.19 -24.99
CA GLY A 79 -3.62 -8.21 -25.20
C GLY A 79 -4.10 -6.77 -25.24
N ILE A 80 -3.14 -5.83 -25.28
CA ILE A 80 -3.40 -4.38 -25.33
C ILE A 80 -2.72 -3.74 -26.52
N TYR A 81 -3.24 -2.63 -27.04
CA TYR A 81 -2.49 -1.79 -27.98
C TYR A 81 -1.78 -0.67 -27.21
N TYR A 82 -0.50 -0.45 -27.54
CA TYR A 82 0.33 0.56 -26.87
C TYR A 82 1.36 1.15 -27.83
N ASP A 83 1.63 2.45 -27.73
CA ASP A 83 2.71 3.11 -28.47
C ASP A 83 4.01 3.07 -27.68
N VAL A 84 4.84 2.08 -28.00
CA VAL A 84 6.10 1.84 -27.29
C VAL A 84 7.08 2.97 -27.62
N PRO A 85 7.58 3.75 -26.64
CA PRO A 85 8.32 4.98 -26.92
C PRO A 85 9.73 4.76 -27.50
N TYR A 86 10.35 3.61 -27.22
CA TYR A 86 11.70 3.24 -27.63
C TYR A 86 11.87 1.71 -27.64
N ASP A 87 12.90 1.21 -28.31
CA ASP A 87 13.20 -0.23 -28.31
C ASP A 87 13.48 -0.73 -26.88
N LEU A 88 12.79 -1.80 -26.48
CA LEU A 88 12.90 -2.42 -25.16
C LEU A 88 13.70 -3.72 -25.24
N ASN A 89 14.44 -4.02 -24.18
CA ASN A 89 15.15 -5.28 -23.96
C ASN A 89 15.15 -5.60 -22.46
N GLU A 90 14.00 -5.99 -21.95
CA GLU A 90 13.74 -6.15 -20.52
C GLU A 90 13.64 -7.64 -20.13
N PRO A 91 13.89 -8.02 -18.87
CA PRO A 91 13.65 -9.40 -18.42
C PRO A 91 12.19 -9.82 -18.62
N ASN A 92 11.97 -11.11 -18.93
CA ASN A 92 10.62 -11.69 -18.93
C ASN A 92 10.06 -11.85 -17.51
N THR A 93 8.82 -12.32 -17.39
CA THR A 93 8.10 -12.43 -16.10
C THR A 93 8.83 -13.27 -15.06
N ASP A 94 9.52 -14.33 -15.50
CA ASP A 94 10.26 -15.26 -14.61
C ASP A 94 11.76 -14.92 -14.50
N ASP A 95 12.21 -13.80 -15.08
CA ASP A 95 13.61 -13.38 -15.18
C ASP A 95 14.55 -14.46 -15.80
N THR A 96 14.01 -15.40 -16.58
CA THR A 96 14.74 -16.48 -17.28
C THR A 96 15.21 -16.10 -18.69
N GLY A 97 14.70 -14.99 -19.22
CA GLY A 97 14.97 -14.53 -20.58
C GLY A 97 14.75 -13.04 -20.75
N LYS A 98 14.83 -12.56 -22.00
CA LYS A 98 14.58 -11.15 -22.33
C LYS A 98 13.46 -11.01 -23.36
N ILE A 99 12.63 -10.00 -23.16
CA ILE A 99 11.58 -9.56 -24.07
C ILE A 99 12.12 -8.37 -24.84
N LYS A 100 12.14 -8.51 -26.17
CA LYS A 100 12.55 -7.46 -27.09
C LYS A 100 11.32 -6.90 -27.78
N ILE A 101 11.10 -5.59 -27.63
CA ILE A 101 9.94 -4.90 -28.21
C ILE A 101 10.47 -3.74 -29.01
N LYS A 102 9.97 -3.56 -30.23
CA LYS A 102 10.35 -2.42 -31.07
C LYS A 102 9.55 -1.19 -30.71
N LYS A 103 10.13 -0.01 -30.91
CA LYS A 103 9.39 1.25 -30.83
C LYS A 103 8.17 1.23 -31.78
N GLY A 104 7.07 1.82 -31.34
CA GLY A 104 5.88 2.10 -32.14
C GLY A 104 4.59 1.50 -31.61
N TYR A 105 3.48 1.91 -32.22
CA TYR A 105 2.14 1.43 -31.91
C TYR A 105 1.93 0.00 -32.39
N GLN A 106 1.75 -0.91 -31.45
CA GLN A 106 1.56 -2.33 -31.72
C GLN A 106 0.71 -3.00 -30.65
N LYS A 107 0.25 -4.22 -30.95
CA LYS A 107 -0.43 -5.07 -29.98
C LYS A 107 0.61 -5.79 -29.12
N LEU A 108 0.46 -5.71 -27.81
CA LEU A 108 1.31 -6.33 -26.79
C LEU A 108 0.53 -7.44 -26.07
N ASN A 109 1.17 -8.59 -25.87
CA ASN A 109 0.73 -9.60 -24.91
C ASN A 109 1.11 -9.21 -23.46
N GLY A 110 0.78 -10.04 -22.49
CA GLY A 110 1.03 -9.75 -21.07
C GLY A 110 2.49 -9.60 -20.70
N ASP A 111 3.37 -10.46 -21.24
CA ASP A 111 4.82 -10.38 -21.03
C ASP A 111 5.36 -9.06 -21.60
N GLU A 112 4.94 -8.69 -22.82
CA GLU A 112 5.35 -7.47 -23.49
C GLU A 112 4.84 -6.21 -22.77
N ALA A 113 3.59 -6.22 -22.31
CA ALA A 113 3.04 -5.16 -21.48
C ALA A 113 3.78 -5.02 -20.14
N LEU A 114 4.22 -6.14 -19.55
CA LEU A 114 4.99 -6.12 -18.31
C LEU A 114 6.36 -5.49 -18.54
N ALA A 115 7.02 -5.78 -19.65
CA ALA A 115 8.28 -5.12 -20.04
C ALA A 115 8.10 -3.59 -20.15
N VAL A 116 7.01 -3.14 -20.78
CA VAL A 116 6.65 -1.71 -20.83
C VAL A 116 6.41 -1.13 -19.43
N ALA A 117 5.77 -1.87 -18.52
CA ALA A 117 5.53 -1.41 -17.15
C ALA A 117 6.81 -1.35 -16.29
N ARG A 118 7.78 -2.24 -16.55
CA ARG A 118 9.02 -2.38 -15.76
C ARG A 118 10.14 -1.44 -16.22
N THR A 119 10.20 -1.11 -17.51
CA THR A 119 11.39 -0.44 -18.07
C THR A 119 11.75 0.85 -17.34
N ARG A 120 13.06 1.07 -17.17
CA ARG A 120 13.69 2.24 -16.52
C ARG A 120 14.93 2.74 -17.27
N HIS A 121 15.36 2.05 -18.32
CA HIS A 121 16.65 2.32 -18.96
C HIS A 121 16.76 3.72 -19.56
N HIS A 122 15.64 4.31 -19.97
CA HIS A 122 15.61 5.63 -20.60
C HIS A 122 14.73 6.65 -19.83
N ASP A 123 14.31 6.31 -18.60
CA ASP A 123 13.25 7.01 -17.87
C ASP A 123 13.45 7.04 -16.34
N SER A 124 12.81 8.00 -15.65
CA SER A 124 12.79 8.10 -14.18
C SER A 124 11.69 7.27 -13.53
N ASP A 125 11.74 7.10 -12.20
CA ASP A 125 10.68 6.42 -11.44
C ASP A 125 9.30 7.08 -11.63
N LEU A 126 9.28 8.40 -11.86
CA LEU A 126 8.07 9.17 -12.13
C LEU A 126 7.41 8.75 -13.44
N LYS A 127 8.19 8.66 -14.54
CA LYS A 127 7.67 8.21 -15.83
C LYS A 127 7.18 6.76 -15.79
N ARG A 128 7.83 5.92 -15.00
CA ARG A 128 7.35 4.55 -14.74
C ARG A 128 5.97 4.56 -14.08
N GLY A 129 5.74 5.43 -13.10
CA GLY A 129 4.42 5.63 -12.49
C GLY A 129 3.36 6.08 -13.50
N GLN A 130 3.72 6.99 -14.42
CA GLN A 130 2.84 7.43 -15.50
C GLN A 130 2.46 6.30 -16.45
N ARG A 131 3.43 5.50 -16.90
CA ARG A 131 3.19 4.32 -17.74
C ARG A 131 2.30 3.28 -17.06
N GLN A 132 2.51 3.03 -15.77
CA GLN A 132 1.65 2.11 -15.00
C GLN A 132 0.20 2.57 -14.98
N MET A 133 -0.06 3.87 -14.75
CA MET A 133 -1.41 4.43 -14.81
C MET A 133 -2.01 4.40 -16.22
N GLU A 134 -1.20 4.63 -17.26
CA GLU A 134 -1.63 4.54 -18.65
C GLU A 134 -2.03 3.10 -19.02
N LEU A 135 -1.22 2.11 -18.65
CA LEU A 135 -1.53 0.70 -18.86
C LEU A 135 -2.80 0.29 -18.11
N ILE A 136 -3.01 0.75 -16.87
CA ILE A 136 -4.26 0.53 -16.13
C ILE A 136 -5.46 1.15 -16.88
N LYS A 137 -5.31 2.36 -17.43
CA LYS A 137 -6.36 3.02 -18.20
C LYS A 137 -6.70 2.22 -19.48
N ILE A 138 -5.71 1.73 -20.20
CA ILE A 138 -5.91 0.91 -21.40
C ILE A 138 -6.61 -0.41 -21.04
N LEU A 139 -6.17 -1.08 -19.97
CA LEU A 139 -6.82 -2.30 -19.49
C LEU A 139 -8.27 -2.05 -19.09
N PHE A 140 -8.54 -0.93 -18.43
CA PHE A 140 -9.90 -0.52 -18.07
C PHE A 140 -10.78 -0.29 -19.30
N GLN A 141 -10.30 0.49 -20.28
CA GLN A 141 -11.02 0.72 -21.53
C GLN A 141 -11.24 -0.60 -22.29
N LYS A 142 -10.24 -1.48 -22.28
CA LYS A 142 -10.37 -2.79 -22.91
C LYS A 142 -11.43 -3.65 -22.22
N ALA A 143 -11.52 -3.58 -20.90
CA ALA A 143 -12.57 -4.26 -20.15
C ALA A 143 -13.98 -3.70 -20.44
N GLN A 144 -14.11 -2.40 -20.77
CA GLN A 144 -15.39 -1.79 -21.18
C GLN A 144 -15.84 -2.22 -22.58
N GLU A 145 -14.90 -2.45 -23.50
CA GLU A 145 -15.19 -2.86 -24.90
C GLU A 145 -15.68 -4.31 -25.03
N VAL A 146 -15.43 -5.16 -24.03
CA VAL A 146 -15.79 -6.57 -24.09
C VAL A 146 -17.23 -6.75 -23.61
N ASP A 147 -18.12 -7.26 -24.49
CA ASP A 147 -19.54 -7.49 -24.21
C ASP A 147 -19.77 -8.32 -22.93
N SER A 148 -20.72 -7.87 -22.08
CA SER A 148 -20.37 -7.45 -20.70
C SER A 148 -21.10 -8.17 -19.54
N ILE A 149 -21.38 -9.48 -19.60
CA ILE A 149 -21.98 -10.17 -18.42
C ILE A 149 -21.21 -11.43 -18.02
N ASP A 150 -20.95 -12.37 -18.94
CA ASP A 150 -20.34 -13.66 -18.58
C ASP A 150 -18.84 -13.58 -18.23
N LYS A 151 -18.18 -12.45 -18.53
CA LYS A 151 -16.73 -12.27 -18.36
C LYS A 151 -16.35 -11.39 -17.18
N LEU A 152 -17.31 -10.71 -16.56
CA LEU A 152 -17.04 -9.97 -15.33
C LEU A 152 -16.63 -10.93 -14.23
N ASP A 153 -17.29 -12.07 -14.13
CA ASP A 153 -16.90 -13.12 -13.19
C ASP A 153 -15.52 -13.72 -13.53
N ASN A 154 -15.11 -13.78 -14.81
CA ASN A 154 -13.76 -14.22 -15.21
C ASN A 154 -12.69 -13.18 -14.84
N VAL A 155 -12.91 -11.90 -15.12
CA VAL A 155 -11.98 -10.82 -14.73
C VAL A 155 -11.88 -10.72 -13.21
N ILE A 156 -13.01 -10.79 -12.50
CA ILE A 156 -13.05 -10.83 -11.04
C ILE A 156 -12.33 -12.08 -10.52
N GLN A 157 -12.49 -13.25 -11.16
CA GLN A 157 -11.74 -14.45 -10.79
C GLN A 157 -10.24 -14.31 -11.06
N ILE A 158 -9.81 -13.70 -12.16
CA ILE A 158 -8.40 -13.57 -12.52
C ILE A 158 -7.71 -12.56 -11.61
N VAL A 159 -8.37 -11.43 -11.36
CA VAL A 159 -7.92 -10.44 -10.39
C VAL A 159 -7.96 -11.03 -8.99
N GLY A 160 -9.02 -11.75 -8.61
CA GLY A 160 -9.16 -12.36 -7.28
C GLY A 160 -8.22 -13.54 -7.01
N LYS A 161 -7.88 -14.35 -8.03
CA LYS A 161 -6.91 -15.47 -7.89
C LYS A 161 -5.48 -14.96 -7.77
N ASN A 162 -5.16 -13.83 -8.39
CA ASN A 162 -3.77 -13.41 -8.57
C ASN A 162 -3.43 -12.06 -7.90
N ALA A 163 -4.41 -11.32 -7.40
CA ALA A 163 -4.22 -10.16 -6.54
C ALA A 163 -4.63 -10.48 -5.09
N LYS A 164 -3.95 -9.85 -4.13
CA LYS A 164 -4.44 -9.81 -2.74
C LYS A 164 -5.18 -8.51 -2.51
N HIS A 165 -6.37 -8.55 -1.96
CA HIS A 165 -7.18 -7.38 -1.64
C HIS A 165 -8.05 -7.63 -0.40
N ASN A 166 -8.60 -6.56 0.17
CA ASN A 166 -9.60 -6.62 1.24
C ASN A 166 -11.03 -6.30 0.76
N LEU A 167 -11.26 -6.22 -0.55
CA LEU A 167 -12.60 -6.08 -1.14
C LEU A 167 -13.40 -7.39 -1.06
N THR A 168 -14.67 -7.29 -0.71
CA THR A 168 -15.66 -8.36 -0.81
C THR A 168 -16.12 -8.57 -2.26
N ASN A 169 -16.61 -9.77 -2.58
CA ASN A 169 -17.16 -10.06 -3.91
C ASN A 169 -18.28 -9.08 -4.31
N SER A 170 -19.12 -8.68 -3.36
CA SER A 170 -20.22 -7.73 -3.60
C SER A 170 -19.70 -6.33 -3.94
N GLU A 171 -18.67 -5.84 -3.25
CA GLU A 171 -18.04 -4.55 -3.56
C GLU A 171 -17.37 -4.58 -4.93
N ILE A 172 -16.67 -5.66 -5.28
CA ILE A 172 -16.05 -5.79 -6.60
C ILE A 172 -17.13 -5.77 -7.69
N LYS A 173 -18.22 -6.52 -7.52
CA LYS A 173 -19.35 -6.53 -8.49
C LYS A 173 -20.01 -5.16 -8.61
N ALA A 174 -20.18 -4.44 -7.50
CA ALA A 174 -20.75 -3.10 -7.49
C ALA A 174 -19.85 -2.10 -8.25
N LEU A 175 -18.54 -2.10 -7.97
CA LEU A 175 -17.57 -1.26 -8.66
C LEU A 175 -17.54 -1.58 -10.16
N ALA A 176 -17.44 -2.86 -10.50
CA ALA A 176 -17.47 -3.30 -11.89
C ALA A 176 -18.73 -2.86 -12.62
N LYS A 177 -19.91 -3.10 -12.05
CA LYS A 177 -21.18 -2.68 -12.64
C LYS A 177 -21.23 -1.16 -12.82
N MET A 178 -20.74 -0.39 -11.84
CA MET A 178 -20.75 1.08 -11.89
C MET A 178 -19.79 1.63 -12.93
N TYR A 179 -18.57 1.11 -13.01
CA TYR A 179 -17.51 1.75 -13.81
C TYR A 179 -17.27 1.07 -15.17
N LEU A 180 -17.56 -0.22 -15.34
CA LEU A 180 -17.34 -0.90 -16.62
C LEU A 180 -18.51 -0.75 -17.61
N THR A 181 -19.71 -0.39 -17.13
CA THR A 181 -20.90 -0.24 -18.00
C THR A 181 -21.26 1.20 -18.35
N ASN A 182 -20.55 2.18 -17.76
CA ASN A 182 -20.78 3.60 -17.97
C ASN A 182 -19.56 4.25 -18.63
N ASP A 183 -19.76 5.41 -19.27
CA ASP A 183 -18.63 6.26 -19.66
C ASP A 183 -17.96 6.81 -18.40
N VAL A 184 -16.64 6.64 -18.29
CA VAL A 184 -15.89 6.94 -17.05
C VAL A 184 -14.69 7.81 -17.37
N GLU A 185 -14.61 8.95 -16.69
CA GLU A 185 -13.46 9.84 -16.80
C GLU A 185 -12.34 9.37 -15.88
N ILE A 186 -11.23 8.91 -16.46
CA ILE A 186 -10.02 8.54 -15.72
C ILE A 186 -9.02 9.70 -15.71
N LYS A 187 -8.83 10.30 -14.52
CA LYS A 187 -7.84 11.36 -14.26
C LYS A 187 -6.58 10.79 -13.63
N THR A 188 -5.42 11.18 -14.13
CA THR A 188 -4.12 10.74 -13.60
C THR A 188 -3.31 11.92 -13.10
N ALA A 189 -2.52 11.68 -12.05
CA ALA A 189 -1.64 12.66 -11.45
C ALA A 189 -0.36 12.02 -10.93
N GLN A 190 0.70 12.80 -10.84
CA GLN A 190 2.00 12.40 -10.27
C GLN A 190 2.30 13.29 -9.08
N LEU A 191 2.50 12.70 -7.90
CA LEU A 191 2.97 13.44 -6.73
C LEU A 191 4.31 14.12 -7.06
N LYS A 192 4.41 15.42 -6.77
CA LYS A 192 5.59 16.23 -7.07
C LYS A 192 6.43 16.46 -5.82
N GLY A 193 7.70 16.70 -6.05
CA GLY A 193 8.75 16.70 -5.05
C GLY A 193 10.10 16.86 -5.73
N LYS A 194 11.16 16.77 -4.93
CA LYS A 194 12.55 16.90 -5.36
C LYS A 194 13.34 15.66 -4.98
N ASP A 195 14.39 15.40 -5.74
CA ASP A 195 15.37 14.36 -5.40
C ASP A 195 16.21 14.85 -4.22
N ASP A 196 16.48 13.98 -3.25
CA ASP A 196 17.19 14.33 -2.02
C ASP A 196 18.13 13.19 -1.58
N MET A 197 19.27 13.54 -1.00
CA MET A 197 20.29 12.59 -0.53
C MET A 197 20.46 12.77 0.98
N LEU A 198 19.77 11.92 1.75
CA LEU A 198 19.80 11.96 3.20
C LEU A 198 20.73 10.85 3.69
N ASN A 199 21.83 11.24 4.36
CA ASN A 199 22.86 10.31 4.85
C ASN A 199 23.42 9.36 3.78
N GLY A 200 23.60 9.87 2.55
CA GLY A 200 24.11 9.07 1.42
C GLY A 200 23.09 8.12 0.79
N ILE A 201 21.84 8.13 1.25
CA ILE A 201 20.73 7.34 0.70
C ILE A 201 19.79 8.26 -0.07
N TYR A 202 19.43 7.85 -1.29
CA TYR A 202 18.47 8.57 -2.12
C TYR A 202 17.04 8.47 -1.58
N TYR A 203 16.37 9.61 -1.48
CA TYR A 203 14.95 9.76 -1.19
C TYR A 203 14.30 10.70 -2.22
N TYR A 204 13.01 10.52 -2.45
CA TYR A 204 12.17 11.50 -3.12
C TYR A 204 11.45 12.32 -2.06
N HIS A 205 11.73 13.61 -1.98
CA HIS A 205 11.16 14.52 -0.99
C HIS A 205 9.89 15.16 -1.54
N PRO A 206 8.69 14.73 -1.12
CA PRO A 206 7.44 15.27 -1.66
C PRO A 206 7.25 16.73 -1.23
N SER A 207 6.74 17.56 -2.13
CA SER A 207 6.36 18.93 -1.77
C SER A 207 5.07 18.91 -0.96
N VAL A 208 5.04 19.57 0.20
CA VAL A 208 3.81 19.75 1.00
C VAL A 208 2.70 20.41 0.17
N GLU A 209 3.04 21.31 -0.76
CA GLU A 209 2.06 21.92 -1.66
C GLU A 209 1.48 20.92 -2.65
N SER A 210 2.33 20.00 -3.14
CA SER A 210 1.87 18.92 -4.00
C SER A 210 0.99 17.93 -3.22
N ILE A 211 1.36 17.60 -1.98
CA ILE A 211 0.56 16.75 -1.09
C ILE A 211 -0.81 17.42 -0.89
N GLN A 212 -0.84 18.68 -0.44
CA GLN A 212 -2.08 19.42 -0.19
C GLN A 212 -2.98 19.50 -1.41
N LYS A 213 -2.41 19.85 -2.58
CA LYS A 213 -3.17 19.92 -3.83
C LYS A 213 -3.84 18.59 -4.16
N TYR A 214 -3.09 17.50 -4.14
CA TYR A 214 -3.64 16.20 -4.54
C TYR A 214 -4.53 15.58 -3.45
N ALA A 215 -4.21 15.79 -2.16
CA ALA A 215 -5.08 15.45 -1.05
C ALA A 215 -6.46 16.12 -1.22
N ASN A 216 -6.50 17.42 -1.52
CA ASN A 216 -7.77 18.13 -1.71
C ASN A 216 -8.55 17.68 -2.95
N LEU A 217 -7.87 17.27 -4.03
CA LEU A 217 -8.53 16.68 -5.19
C LEU A 217 -9.16 15.31 -4.85
N LEU A 218 -8.43 14.46 -4.12
CA LEU A 218 -8.92 13.15 -3.69
C LEU A 218 -10.05 13.29 -2.66
N ARG A 219 -9.92 14.19 -1.68
CA ARG A 219 -10.96 14.51 -0.69
C ARG A 219 -12.23 15.03 -1.36
N LYS A 220 -12.10 15.88 -2.38
CA LYS A 220 -13.25 16.34 -3.18
C LYS A 220 -13.95 15.19 -3.91
N ASP A 221 -13.21 14.20 -4.37
CA ASP A 221 -13.78 13.02 -5.01
C ASP A 221 -14.52 12.13 -3.99
N LEU A 222 -14.13 12.18 -2.72
CA LEU A 222 -14.75 11.48 -1.57
C LEU A 222 -15.76 12.34 -0.79
N GLU A 223 -16.11 13.54 -1.28
CA GLU A 223 -17.03 14.48 -0.61
C GLU A 223 -16.57 14.92 0.80
N LEU A 224 -15.25 14.91 1.04
CA LEU A 224 -14.62 15.36 2.27
C LEU A 224 -14.21 16.84 2.20
N SER A 225 -14.27 17.53 3.34
CA SER A 225 -13.83 18.91 3.49
C SER A 225 -12.35 19.09 3.08
N PRO A 226 -11.98 20.15 2.36
CA PRO A 226 -10.60 20.41 1.97
C PRO A 226 -9.73 20.77 3.17
N ILE A 227 -8.45 20.45 3.06
CA ILE A 227 -7.39 20.82 4.01
C ILE A 227 -6.76 22.13 3.55
N ASN A 228 -6.94 23.18 4.33
CA ASN A 228 -6.42 24.52 4.01
C ASN A 228 -5.14 24.86 4.77
N ASP A 229 -5.02 24.39 6.02
CA ASP A 229 -3.81 24.58 6.82
C ASP A 229 -2.77 23.51 6.47
N LYS A 230 -1.56 23.94 6.08
CA LYS A 230 -0.45 23.01 5.79
C LYS A 230 -0.06 22.20 7.03
N ASN A 231 -0.26 22.72 8.24
CA ASN A 231 0.04 22.01 9.50
C ASN A 231 -0.88 20.80 9.75
N ASP A 232 -1.92 20.61 8.95
CA ASP A 232 -2.70 19.37 8.96
C ASP A 232 -1.91 18.18 8.42
N PHE A 233 -0.91 18.42 7.57
CA PHE A 233 0.00 17.38 7.08
C PHE A 233 1.12 17.13 8.08
N LEU A 234 1.40 15.85 8.36
CA LEU A 234 2.44 15.46 9.30
C LEU A 234 3.80 16.01 8.86
N ASP A 235 4.12 15.90 7.57
CA ASP A 235 5.38 16.40 7.01
C ASP A 235 5.62 17.87 7.32
N GLN A 236 4.58 18.72 7.25
CA GLN A 236 4.72 20.13 7.59
C GLN A 236 5.01 20.32 9.09
N ARG A 237 4.35 19.57 9.97
CA ARG A 237 4.59 19.66 11.43
C ARG A 237 6.02 19.22 11.78
N VAL A 238 6.49 18.15 11.14
CA VAL A 238 7.85 17.63 11.32
C VAL A 238 8.89 18.61 10.80
N ILE A 239 8.69 19.19 9.61
CA ILE A 239 9.56 20.22 9.06
C ILE A 239 9.58 21.46 9.97
N ASN A 240 8.44 21.87 10.52
CA ASN A 240 8.40 23.02 11.44
C ASN A 240 9.16 22.74 12.76
N HIS A 241 9.13 21.50 13.24
CA HIS A 241 9.76 21.13 14.51
C HIS A 241 11.26 20.84 14.37
N TYR A 242 11.67 20.06 13.36
CA TYR A 242 13.05 19.61 13.17
C TYR A 242 13.81 20.34 12.05
N GLY A 243 13.14 21.17 11.26
CA GLY A 243 13.69 21.84 10.08
C GLY A 243 13.73 20.99 8.81
N SER A 244 13.58 19.66 8.92
CA SER A 244 13.55 18.72 7.78
C SER A 244 12.89 17.40 8.16
N LEU A 245 12.64 16.54 7.15
CA LEU A 245 12.25 15.16 7.36
C LEU A 245 13.50 14.30 7.60
N ILE A 246 13.59 13.68 8.77
CA ILE A 246 14.78 12.92 9.18
C ILE A 246 14.46 11.41 9.10
N PRO A 247 15.08 10.65 8.18
CA PRO A 247 14.80 9.24 8.04
C PRO A 247 15.40 8.42 9.19
N LEU A 248 14.81 7.25 9.47
CA LEU A 248 15.30 6.25 10.41
C LEU A 248 15.50 6.76 11.85
N THR A 249 14.81 7.84 12.22
CA THR A 249 14.83 8.43 13.56
C THR A 249 13.43 8.37 14.16
N PRO A 250 13.25 7.81 15.38
CA PRO A 250 11.94 7.78 16.03
C PRO A 250 11.32 9.18 16.11
N LEU A 251 10.07 9.29 15.68
CA LEU A 251 9.34 10.54 15.67
C LEU A 251 8.81 10.87 17.07
N ASP A 252 8.82 12.14 17.47
CA ASP A 252 8.09 12.58 18.65
C ASP A 252 6.58 12.43 18.44
N ASN A 253 5.96 11.55 19.24
CA ASN A 253 4.52 11.27 19.22
C ASN A 253 3.66 12.52 19.46
N SER A 254 4.20 13.59 20.05
CA SER A 254 3.49 14.87 20.20
C SER A 254 3.09 15.51 18.87
N LEU A 255 3.76 15.14 17.77
CA LEU A 255 3.50 15.64 16.42
C LEU A 255 2.40 14.83 15.69
N LEU A 256 2.05 13.65 16.22
CA LEU A 256 1.07 12.74 15.62
C LEU A 256 -0.36 13.09 16.03
N ARG A 257 -1.29 13.00 15.08
CA ARG A 257 -2.74 13.02 15.40
C ARG A 257 -3.19 11.63 15.81
N LYS A 258 -4.35 11.55 16.47
CA LYS A 258 -4.95 10.28 16.93
C LYS A 258 -5.02 9.22 15.81
N GLU A 259 -5.45 9.64 14.62
CA GLU A 259 -5.56 8.79 13.42
C GLU A 259 -4.20 8.25 12.91
N GLN A 260 -3.08 8.84 13.35
CA GLN A 260 -1.72 8.52 12.88
C GLN A 260 -0.91 7.70 13.91
N ASN A 261 -1.51 7.41 15.08
CA ASN A 261 -0.91 6.63 16.15
C ASN A 261 -1.20 5.12 16.06
N ASP A 262 -2.05 4.67 15.14
CA ASP A 262 -2.52 3.30 15.16
C ASP A 262 -1.52 2.34 14.50
N THR A 263 -0.91 1.49 15.32
CA THR A 263 -0.06 0.37 14.89
C THR A 263 -0.70 -0.99 15.09
N THR A 264 -1.94 -1.09 15.61
CA THR A 264 -2.45 -2.39 16.10
C THR A 264 -3.96 -2.58 16.31
N ASP A 265 -4.86 -1.59 16.18
CA ASP A 265 -6.28 -1.75 16.62
C ASP A 265 -7.36 -1.79 15.52
N LYS A 266 -7.05 -1.56 14.24
CA LYS A 266 -8.06 -1.70 13.15
C LYS A 266 -8.60 -3.14 12.95
N ASP A 267 -7.98 -4.17 13.53
CA ASP A 267 -8.44 -5.58 13.45
C ASP A 267 -9.49 -5.95 14.53
N LYS A 268 -9.82 -5.06 15.48
CA LYS A 268 -10.74 -5.40 16.59
C LYS A 268 -12.14 -4.79 16.51
N THR A 269 -12.40 -3.83 15.64
CA THR A 269 -13.71 -3.17 15.54
C THR A 269 -14.50 -3.63 14.33
N SER A 270 -14.86 -4.91 14.32
CA SER A 270 -15.99 -5.41 13.52
C SER A 270 -16.75 -6.46 14.32
N ASN A 271 -17.23 -6.06 15.50
CA ASN A 271 -18.43 -6.57 16.16
C ASN A 271 -18.56 -5.85 17.51
N GLU A 272 -19.41 -4.84 17.55
CA GLU A 272 -20.43 -4.66 18.59
C GLU A 272 -21.11 -3.30 18.35
N ASN A 273 -22.34 -3.37 17.85
CA ASN A 273 -23.32 -2.31 17.97
C ASN A 273 -24.50 -2.89 18.76
N SER A 274 -25.14 -2.03 19.55
CA SER A 274 -26.20 -2.27 20.56
C SER A 274 -25.68 -2.81 21.90
N ASP A 275 -26.03 -2.28 23.06
CA ASP A 275 -27.20 -1.49 23.40
C ASP A 275 -26.94 -0.59 24.62
N SER A 276 -27.52 0.60 24.58
CA SER A 276 -27.61 1.53 25.70
C SER A 276 -28.68 1.08 26.69
N THR A 277 -28.34 0.87 27.95
CA THR A 277 -29.29 1.07 29.08
C THR A 277 -28.57 1.48 30.36
N ASN A 278 -29.06 2.57 30.94
CA ASN A 278 -28.80 3.00 32.32
C ASN A 278 -29.33 1.96 33.32
N ASN A 279 -28.59 1.68 34.38
CA ASN A 279 -29.11 1.85 35.74
C ASN A 279 -28.01 1.82 36.81
N SER A 280 -28.14 2.78 37.72
CA SER A 280 -27.59 2.86 39.07
C SER A 280 -27.85 1.59 39.89
N ASP A 281 -26.89 1.16 40.72
CA ASP A 281 -27.05 1.25 42.18
C ASP A 281 -25.78 0.94 42.98
N SER A 282 -25.80 1.40 44.24
CA SER A 282 -24.71 1.47 45.20
C SER A 282 -24.35 0.16 45.92
N SER A 283 -23.15 0.18 46.51
CA SER A 283 -22.85 -0.19 47.90
C SER A 283 -22.05 -1.48 48.21
N ASN A 284 -20.98 -1.22 48.97
CA ASN A 284 -20.46 -1.91 50.15
C ASN A 284 -19.61 -3.19 50.10
N GLN A 285 -18.34 -2.98 50.49
CA GLN A 285 -17.62 -3.54 51.65
C GLN A 285 -17.29 -5.05 51.77
N GLN A 286 -16.05 -5.23 52.28
CA GLN A 286 -15.54 -6.27 53.18
C GLN A 286 -14.83 -7.52 52.62
N GLN A 287 -13.49 -7.51 52.81
CA GLN A 287 -12.64 -8.63 53.26
C GLN A 287 -13.02 -9.03 54.73
N PRO A 288 -12.55 -10.15 55.36
CA PRO A 288 -11.40 -11.04 55.02
C PRO A 288 -11.52 -12.57 55.35
N ALA A 289 -10.43 -13.30 55.04
CA ALA A 289 -9.75 -14.37 55.83
C ALA A 289 -10.12 -15.88 55.75
N THR A 290 -9.02 -16.67 55.62
CA THR A 290 -8.71 -18.04 56.16
C THR A 290 -9.48 -19.26 55.60
N ASP A 291 -8.93 -20.47 55.39
CA ASP A 291 -7.77 -21.15 56.01
C ASP A 291 -7.36 -22.46 55.25
N GLN A 292 -6.14 -22.94 55.53
CA GLN A 292 -5.69 -24.36 55.67
C GLN A 292 -5.60 -25.31 54.44
N ASN A 293 -4.39 -25.77 54.03
CA ASN A 293 -3.54 -26.92 54.49
C ASN A 293 -3.45 -27.93 53.30
N SER A 294 -2.42 -28.73 53.00
CA SER A 294 -1.17 -29.13 53.65
C SER A 294 -0.37 -30.03 52.68
N ASN A 295 0.93 -30.19 52.98
CA ASN A 295 1.86 -31.29 52.67
C ASN A 295 2.62 -31.29 51.32
N GLN A 296 3.94 -31.02 51.35
CA GLN A 296 5.10 -31.92 51.63
C GLN A 296 5.50 -32.70 50.36
N ASN A 297 6.76 -32.87 49.94
CA ASN A 297 8.05 -32.78 50.61
C ASN A 297 9.19 -32.74 49.55
N GLN A 298 10.32 -32.12 49.91
CA GLN A 298 11.75 -32.45 49.62
C GLN A 298 12.17 -32.99 48.23
N GLY A 299 13.24 -32.55 47.57
CA GLY A 299 14.49 -31.92 48.00
C GLY A 299 15.65 -32.57 47.21
N GLY A 300 16.67 -31.81 46.79
CA GLY A 300 17.95 -32.39 46.33
C GLY A 300 18.60 -31.77 45.07
N THR A 301 19.44 -30.76 45.33
CA THR A 301 20.77 -30.44 44.71
C THR A 301 21.47 -31.61 43.96
N GLN A 302 22.35 -31.47 42.97
CA GLN A 302 23.45 -30.51 42.75
C GLN A 302 24.16 -30.79 41.40
N GLN A 303 24.74 -29.73 40.81
CA GLN A 303 26.03 -29.64 40.09
C GLN A 303 26.34 -30.40 38.78
N ALA A 304 26.82 -29.59 37.82
CA ALA A 304 27.64 -29.94 36.66
C ALA A 304 29.03 -30.46 37.06
N PRO A 305 29.78 -31.09 36.13
CA PRO A 305 30.87 -30.32 35.49
C PRO A 305 31.26 -30.70 34.04
N GLN A 306 31.82 -29.69 33.37
CA GLN A 306 33.03 -29.65 32.50
C GLN A 306 33.21 -30.49 31.22
N ALA A 307 33.85 -29.78 30.29
CA ALA A 307 34.32 -30.13 28.96
C ALA A 307 35.61 -30.96 28.94
N SER A 308 35.88 -31.63 27.81
CA SER A 308 37.22 -31.69 27.20
C SER A 308 37.21 -32.19 25.75
N ASN A 309 38.14 -31.59 25.00
CA ASN A 309 38.56 -31.78 23.61
C ASN A 309 38.73 -33.24 23.13
N ASN A 310 38.60 -33.44 21.81
CA ASN A 310 39.72 -34.01 21.07
C ASN A 310 39.76 -33.63 19.58
N GLN A 311 40.99 -33.46 19.10
CA GLN A 311 41.44 -32.99 17.79
C GLN A 311 41.63 -34.12 16.77
N ASN A 312 41.68 -33.69 15.50
CA ASN A 312 42.49 -34.17 14.37
C ASN A 312 42.06 -35.38 13.51
N GLY A 313 42.08 -35.14 12.20
CA GLY A 313 42.09 -36.13 11.14
C GLY A 313 41.99 -35.50 9.74
N VAL A 314 43.08 -34.91 9.26
CA VAL A 314 43.30 -34.57 7.84
C VAL A 314 43.60 -35.87 7.06
N VAL A 315 43.20 -35.98 5.79
CA VAL A 315 44.01 -36.42 4.62
C VAL A 315 43.11 -36.57 3.37
N ASN A 316 43.57 -35.91 2.29
CA ASN A 316 43.24 -35.99 0.85
C ASN A 316 41.93 -35.41 0.33
#